data_AF-A0A932A5R9-F1
#
_entry.id   AF-A0A932A5R9-F1
#
_cell.length_a   1.000
_cell.length_b   1.000
_cell.length_c   1.000
_cell.angle_alpha   90.00
_cell.angle_beta   90.00
_cell.angle_gamma   90.00
#
_symmetry.space_group_name_H-M   'P 1'
#
loop_
_entity.id
_entity.type
_entity.pdbx_description
1 polymer ?
#
loop_
_entity_poly.entity_id
_entity_poly.type
_entity_poly.pdbx_seq_one_letter_code
_entity_poly.pdbx_strand_id
1 'polypeptide(L)'
;MKNIFFVLLLVASGCAVVPVRPYAVTGGFGFYQVGVTVRVVNNCTPFLDLERVDGIEVKGLPYGSSVTVHMTSTPFSGSQRQLSLTAKGYGSNREYLGSATRIFHVSTYQGSREEVWEVDQLRLPGGRGGCR
;
A
#
# COMPACT_ATOMS: atom_id res chain seq x y z
N MET A 1 -9.78 -33.19 -44.65
CA MET A 1 -10.41 -33.78 -43.44
C MET A 1 -11.10 -32.67 -42.67
N LYS A 2 -12.38 -32.90 -42.37
CA LYS A 2 -13.41 -31.95 -41.95
C LYS A 2 -13.53 -32.01 -40.44
N ASN A 3 -13.21 -30.95 -39.70
CA ASN A 3 -13.60 -30.78 -38.30
C ASN A 3 -14.22 -29.39 -38.12
N ILE A 4 -15.54 -29.34 -38.27
CA ILE A 4 -16.40 -28.20 -37.95
C ILE A 4 -16.53 -28.19 -36.42
N PHE A 5 -15.91 -27.22 -35.74
CA PHE A 5 -16.17 -26.99 -34.32
C PHE A 5 -17.26 -25.92 -34.17
N PHE A 6 -18.47 -26.42 -33.94
CA PHE A 6 -19.60 -25.66 -33.41
C PHE A 6 -19.20 -25.04 -32.07
N VAL A 7 -19.36 -23.72 -31.92
CA VAL A 7 -19.46 -23.09 -30.59
C VAL A 7 -20.82 -22.44 -30.50
N LEU A 8 -21.65 -23.06 -29.67
CA LEU A 8 -22.99 -22.67 -29.28
C LEU A 8 -22.97 -21.23 -28.73
N LEU A 9 -23.71 -20.34 -29.39
CA LEU A 9 -24.09 -19.02 -28.86
C LEU A 9 -25.18 -19.22 -27.79
N LEU A 10 -24.75 -19.48 -26.56
CA LEU A 10 -25.62 -19.41 -25.38
C LEU A 10 -25.53 -17.99 -24.81
N VAL A 11 -26.43 -17.14 -25.29
CA VAL A 11 -26.79 -15.87 -24.65
C VAL A 11 -27.53 -16.21 -23.36
N ALA A 12 -26.80 -16.29 -22.26
CA ALA A 12 -27.37 -16.31 -20.92
C ALA A 12 -26.64 -15.23 -20.11
N SER A 13 -27.42 -14.24 -19.69
CA SER A 13 -27.04 -13.18 -18.76
C SER A 13 -26.26 -13.73 -17.57
N GLY A 14 -24.95 -13.48 -17.54
CA GLY A 14 -24.07 -13.87 -16.46
C GLY A 14 -22.65 -13.52 -16.84
N CYS A 15 -21.94 -12.82 -15.96
CA CYS A 15 -20.56 -12.36 -16.17
C CYS A 15 -19.71 -13.47 -16.79
N ALA A 16 -19.37 -13.32 -18.06
CA ALA A 16 -18.43 -14.19 -18.74
C ALA A 16 -17.06 -13.94 -18.12
N VAL A 17 -16.67 -14.78 -17.16
CA VAL A 17 -15.30 -14.86 -16.67
C VAL A 17 -14.49 -15.46 -17.81
N VAL A 18 -13.94 -14.60 -18.66
CA VAL A 18 -12.96 -15.01 -19.66
C VAL A 18 -11.72 -15.47 -18.88
N PRO A 19 -11.30 -16.75 -18.98
CA PRO A 19 -10.03 -17.15 -18.41
C PRO A 19 -8.92 -16.50 -19.24
N VAL A 20 -8.33 -15.43 -18.70
CA VAL A 20 -7.12 -14.84 -19.25
C VAL A 20 -6.03 -15.91 -19.14
N ARG A 21 -5.73 -16.57 -20.27
CA ARG A 21 -4.63 -17.54 -20.35
C ARG A 21 -3.33 -16.86 -19.89
N PRO A 22 -2.52 -17.48 -19.01
CA PRO A 22 -1.22 -16.94 -18.66
C PRO A 22 -0.27 -17.26 -19.83
N TYR A 23 -0.25 -16.40 -20.83
CA TYR A 23 0.78 -16.42 -21.86
C TYR A 23 1.95 -15.57 -21.43
N ALA A 24 3.12 -16.21 -21.44
CA ALA A 24 4.45 -15.64 -21.47
C ALA A 24 4.95 -14.97 -20.19
N VAL A 25 6.05 -15.54 -19.68
CA VAL A 25 7.02 -14.90 -18.80
C VAL A 25 7.64 -13.72 -19.54
N THR A 26 6.93 -12.61 -19.64
CA THR A 26 7.48 -11.31 -20.00
C THR A 26 7.69 -10.53 -18.71
N GLY A 27 8.93 -10.15 -18.42
CA GLY A 27 9.29 -9.32 -17.25
C GLY A 27 8.31 -8.15 -17.12
N GLY A 28 7.42 -8.25 -16.14
CA GLY A 28 6.11 -7.60 -16.19
C GLY A 28 6.16 -6.12 -15.87
N PHE A 29 5.84 -5.30 -16.87
CA PHE A 29 5.36 -3.92 -16.69
C PHE A 29 3.92 -3.96 -16.14
N GLY A 30 3.74 -4.41 -14.90
CA GLY A 30 2.45 -4.40 -14.19
C GLY A 30 2.45 -3.41 -13.03
N PHE A 31 1.28 -2.91 -12.62
CA PHE A 31 1.10 -2.22 -11.33
C PHE A 31 0.84 -3.27 -10.25
N TYR A 32 1.51 -3.16 -9.10
CA TYR A 32 1.23 -3.99 -7.93
C TYR A 32 0.85 -3.10 -6.75
N GLN A 33 -0.10 -3.54 -5.94
CA GLN A 33 -0.67 -2.77 -4.83
C GLN A 33 -0.37 -3.44 -3.49
N VAL A 34 -0.17 -2.65 -2.45
CA VAL A 34 -0.18 -3.12 -1.06
C VAL A 34 -1.13 -2.27 -0.26
N GLY A 35 -2.04 -2.92 0.46
CA GLY A 35 -2.88 -2.28 1.48
C GLY A 35 -2.15 -2.30 2.81
N VAL A 36 -1.77 -1.14 3.32
CA VAL A 36 -1.14 -1.03 4.64
C VAL A 36 -2.17 -0.54 5.63
N THR A 37 -2.56 -1.39 6.58
CA THR A 37 -3.31 -0.94 7.74
C THR A 37 -2.35 -0.32 8.74
N VAL A 38 -2.43 1.00 8.90
CA VAL A 38 -1.68 1.71 9.92
C VAL A 38 -2.53 1.82 11.17
N ARG A 39 -1.97 1.40 12.30
CA ARG A 39 -2.58 1.55 13.63
C ARG A 39 -1.68 2.44 14.49
N VAL A 40 -2.27 3.49 15.06
CA VAL A 40 -1.55 4.40 15.96
C VAL A 40 -1.64 3.86 17.38
N VAL A 41 -0.56 3.23 17.86
CA VAL A 41 -0.45 2.70 19.24
C VAL A 41 0.34 3.62 20.17
N ASN A 42 0.99 4.64 19.61
CA ASN A 42 1.71 5.67 20.35
C ASN A 42 0.74 6.75 20.88
N ASN A 43 0.69 6.97 22.20
CA ASN A 43 -0.21 7.92 22.86
C ASN A 43 0.35 9.35 23.00
N CYS A 44 1.60 9.58 22.62
CA CYS A 44 2.25 10.87 22.85
C CYS A 44 2.00 11.87 21.72
N THR A 45 1.37 11.44 20.61
CA THR A 45 0.89 12.34 19.56
C THR A 45 -0.64 12.32 19.47
N PRO A 46 -1.32 13.47 19.61
CA PRO A 46 -2.76 13.57 19.42
C PRO A 46 -3.20 13.41 17.96
N PHE A 47 -2.34 13.78 16.99
CA PHE A 47 -2.67 13.76 15.57
C PHE A 47 -1.52 13.19 14.74
N LEU A 48 -1.85 12.28 13.83
CA LEU A 48 -0.88 11.66 12.94
C LEU A 48 -1.28 11.85 11.47
N ASP A 49 -0.33 12.36 10.68
CA ASP A 49 -0.45 12.49 9.24
C ASP A 49 0.37 11.37 8.57
N LEU A 50 -0.21 10.69 7.59
CA LEU A 50 0.45 9.66 6.80
C LEU A 50 0.75 10.18 5.42
N GLU A 51 2.02 10.25 5.05
CA GLU A 51 2.49 10.73 3.76
C GLU A 51 3.10 9.58 2.94
N ARG A 52 2.63 9.47 1.70
CA ARG A 52 3.22 8.62 0.68
C ARG A 52 4.26 9.40 -0.14
N VAL A 53 5.21 8.67 -0.74
CA VAL A 53 6.20 9.27 -1.66
C VAL A 53 5.57 9.96 -2.87
N ASP A 54 4.39 9.49 -3.31
CA ASP A 54 3.61 10.12 -4.38
C ASP A 54 2.86 11.39 -3.94
N GLY A 55 3.07 11.84 -2.69
CA GLY A 55 2.56 13.10 -2.15
C GLY A 55 1.14 13.02 -1.61
N ILE A 56 0.51 11.85 -1.58
CA ILE A 56 -0.85 11.73 -1.05
C ILE A 56 -0.80 11.50 0.45
N GLU A 57 -1.53 12.35 1.17
CA GLU A 57 -1.50 12.47 2.61
C GLU A 57 -2.86 12.13 3.25
N VAL A 58 -2.87 11.29 4.29
CA VAL A 58 -4.03 11.08 5.17
C VAL A 58 -3.78 11.86 6.44
N LYS A 59 -4.64 12.86 6.75
CA LYS A 59 -4.38 13.82 7.83
C LYS A 59 -5.20 13.55 9.08
N GLY A 60 -4.59 13.84 10.24
CA GLY A 60 -5.28 14.02 11.51
C GLY A 60 -5.82 12.74 12.14
N LEU A 61 -5.14 11.61 11.97
CA LEU A 61 -5.53 10.35 12.63
C LEU A 61 -5.32 10.49 14.14
N PRO A 62 -6.38 10.33 14.96
CA PRO A 62 -6.24 10.40 16.40
C PRO A 62 -5.65 9.11 16.96
N TYR A 63 -5.12 9.20 18.18
CA TYR A 63 -4.64 8.04 18.94
C TYR A 63 -5.66 6.88 18.96
N GLY A 64 -5.17 5.65 18.83
CA GLY A 64 -5.99 4.44 18.83
C GLY A 64 -6.74 4.19 17.52
N SER A 65 -6.68 5.12 16.57
CA SER A 65 -7.28 4.93 15.25
C SER A 65 -6.46 4.01 14.36
N SER A 66 -7.15 3.39 13.42
CA SER A 66 -6.54 2.63 12.33
C SER A 66 -7.10 3.08 10.99
N VAL A 67 -6.25 3.15 9.98
CA VAL A 67 -6.65 3.44 8.60
C VAL A 67 -5.91 2.51 7.65
N THR A 68 -6.57 2.11 6.56
CA THR A 68 -5.91 1.38 5.47
C THR A 68 -5.46 2.37 4.41
N VAL A 69 -4.16 2.41 4.14
CA VAL A 69 -3.55 3.18 3.06
C VAL A 69 -3.20 2.23 1.91
N HIS A 70 -3.83 2.44 0.77
CA HIS A 70 -3.48 1.71 -0.45
C HIS A 70 -2.30 2.40 -1.14
N MET A 71 -1.20 1.66 -1.29
CA MET A 71 -0.02 2.11 -2.01
C MET A 71 0.13 1.31 -3.30
N THR A 72 0.42 1.99 -4.41
CA THR A 72 0.60 1.35 -5.71
C THR A 72 2.03 1.57 -6.19
N SER A 73 2.71 0.49 -6.57
CA SER A 73 4.02 0.57 -7.19
C SER A 73 3.92 0.97 -8.66
N THR A 74 4.74 1.95 -9.04
CA THR A 74 4.93 2.32 -10.43
C THR A 74 5.58 1.17 -11.21
N PRO A 75 5.21 1.01 -12.51
CA PRO A 75 5.69 -0.08 -13.33
C PRO A 75 7.17 0.13 -13.66
N PHE A 76 8.03 -0.69 -13.04
CA PHE A 76 9.47 -0.73 -13.33
C PHE A 76 9.95 -2.16 -13.53
N SER A 77 11.07 -2.31 -14.25
CA SER A 77 11.78 -3.58 -14.47
C SER A 77 12.57 -3.97 -13.22
N GLY A 78 11.89 -4.52 -12.20
CA GLY A 78 12.51 -5.01 -10.97
C GLY A 78 11.61 -6.03 -10.26
N SER A 79 12.22 -7.07 -9.69
CA SER A 79 11.51 -8.19 -9.03
C SER A 79 10.98 -7.87 -7.63
N GLN A 80 11.57 -6.86 -6.98
CA GLN A 80 11.12 -6.31 -5.71
C GLN A 80 10.97 -4.80 -5.82
N ARG A 81 9.82 -4.31 -5.39
CA ARG A 81 9.46 -2.89 -5.42
C ARG A 81 9.33 -2.37 -4.01
N GLN A 82 9.87 -1.19 -3.76
CA GLN A 82 9.84 -0.54 -2.45
C GLN A 82 8.79 0.56 -2.46
N LEU A 83 7.93 0.55 -1.45
CA LEU A 83 6.93 1.59 -1.20
C LEU A 83 7.18 2.10 0.20
N SER A 84 7.44 3.40 0.37
CA SER A 84 7.58 3.98 1.70
C SER A 84 6.35 4.76 2.12
N LEU A 85 6.00 4.57 3.39
CA LEU A 85 4.96 5.33 4.07
C LEU A 85 5.60 6.03 5.27
N THR A 86 5.35 7.32 5.39
CA THR A 86 5.88 8.14 6.49
C THR A 86 4.73 8.59 7.38
N ALA A 87 4.81 8.29 8.66
CA ALA A 87 3.95 8.83 9.70
C ALA A 87 4.62 10.08 10.29
N LYS A 88 3.90 11.20 10.36
CA LYS A 88 4.31 12.44 10.99
C LYS A 88 3.37 12.73 12.15
N GLY A 89 3.90 12.85 13.36
CA GLY A 89 3.11 13.20 14.54
C GLY A 89 3.15 14.68 14.83
N TYR A 90 2.01 15.19 15.26
CA TYR A 90 1.83 16.58 15.68
C TYR A 90 1.19 16.63 17.06
N GLY A 91 1.56 17.64 17.84
CA GLY A 91 0.94 17.97 19.12
C GLY A 91 -0.38 18.73 18.95
N SER A 92 -1.02 19.03 20.07
CA SER A 92 -2.32 19.72 20.08
C SER A 92 -2.25 21.14 19.51
N ASN A 93 -1.07 21.77 19.57
CA ASN A 93 -0.81 23.09 18.99
C ASN A 93 -0.21 22.99 17.57
N ARG A 94 -0.27 21.82 16.93
CA ARG A 94 0.33 21.50 15.61
C ARG A 94 1.86 21.62 15.59
N GLU A 95 2.51 21.55 16.73
CA GLU A 95 3.96 21.40 16.82
C GLU A 95 4.38 20.02 16.31
N TYR A 96 5.46 19.96 15.53
CA TYR A 96 5.94 18.70 14.98
C TYR A 96 6.69 17.88 16.05
N LEU A 97 6.24 16.65 16.28
CA LEU A 97 6.78 15.75 17.33
C LEU A 97 7.73 14.68 16.79
N GLY A 98 7.80 14.54 15.47
CA GLY A 98 8.70 13.61 14.79
C GLY A 98 8.00 12.79 13.71
N SER A 99 8.78 11.94 13.06
CA SER A 99 8.28 11.02 12.04
C SER A 99 8.86 9.62 12.17
N ALA A 100 8.16 8.68 11.55
CA ALA A 100 8.65 7.32 11.31
C ALA A 100 8.37 6.95 9.85
N THR A 101 9.33 6.34 9.18
CA THR A 101 9.16 5.85 7.82
C THR A 101 9.35 4.35 7.82
N ARG A 102 8.40 3.63 7.20
CA ARG A 102 8.52 2.19 6.97
C ARG A 102 8.50 1.91 5.48
N ILE A 103 9.36 0.99 5.05
CA ILE A 103 9.45 0.50 3.67
C ILE A 103 8.72 -0.83 3.58
N PHE A 104 7.83 -0.93 2.61
CA PHE A 104 7.05 -2.11 2.28
C PHE A 104 7.54 -2.68 0.95
N HIS A 105 7.61 -4.01 0.85
CA HIS A 105 8.15 -4.69 -0.30
C HIS A 105 7.07 -5.45 -1.06
N VAL A 106 6.93 -5.14 -2.35
CA VAL A 106 5.98 -5.82 -3.24
C VAL A 106 6.77 -6.61 -4.26
N SER A 107 6.52 -7.92 -4.34
CA SER A 107 7.15 -8.77 -5.34
C SER A 107 6.23 -9.00 -6.52
N THR A 108 6.81 -9.02 -7.72
CA THR A 108 6.11 -9.43 -8.96
C THR A 108 5.55 -10.85 -8.88
N TYR A 109 6.11 -11.71 -8.01
CA TYR A 109 5.69 -13.10 -7.85
C TYR A 109 4.57 -13.28 -6.81
N GLN A 110 4.53 -12.41 -5.81
CA GLN A 110 3.58 -12.51 -4.69
C GLN A 110 2.32 -11.68 -4.91
N GLY A 111 2.35 -10.72 -5.85
CA GLY A 111 1.19 -9.89 -6.16
C GLY A 111 0.83 -8.93 -5.01
N SER A 112 -0.45 -8.57 -4.93
CA SER A 112 -0.93 -7.65 -3.91
C SER A 112 -0.90 -8.28 -2.51
N ARG A 113 -0.55 -7.48 -1.50
CA ARG A 113 -0.46 -7.93 -0.10
C ARG A 113 -1.12 -6.94 0.85
N GLU A 114 -1.53 -7.44 2.00
CA GLU A 114 -1.96 -6.63 3.13
C GLU A 114 -0.89 -6.69 4.22
N GLU A 115 -0.52 -5.53 4.76
CA GLU A 115 0.44 -5.42 5.86
C GLU A 115 -0.12 -4.55 6.98
N VAL A 116 0.30 -4.84 8.21
CA VAL A 116 -0.03 -4.03 9.39
C VAL A 116 1.22 -3.31 9.86
N TRP A 117 1.07 -2.01 10.09
CA TRP A 117 2.10 -1.18 10.70
C TRP A 117 1.56 -0.48 11.94
N GLU A 118 2.11 -0.85 13.08
CA GLU A 118 1.90 -0.16 14.34
C GLU A 118 2.91 0.97 14.47
N VAL A 119 2.42 2.21 14.53
CA VAL A 119 3.28 3.38 14.78
C VAL A 119 3.41 3.53 16.28
N ASP A 120 4.54 3.08 16.82
CA ASP A 120 4.88 3.06 18.24
C ASP A 120 5.94 4.11 18.62
N GLN A 121 6.76 4.54 17.67
CA GLN A 121 7.79 5.56 17.89
C GLN A 121 7.83 6.55 16.73
N LEU A 122 7.99 7.83 17.05
CA LEU A 122 8.33 8.92 16.14
C LEU A 122 9.67 9.52 16.52
N ARG A 123 10.48 9.90 15.55
CA ARG A 123 11.82 10.47 15.78
C ARG A 123 11.91 11.88 15.21
N LEU A 124 12.54 12.78 15.95
CA LEU A 124 12.87 14.10 15.42
C LEU A 124 13.96 14.00 14.34
N PRO A 125 14.05 15.00 13.43
CA PRO A 125 15.13 15.07 12.46
C PRO A 125 16.48 15.07 13.17
N GLY A 126 17.42 14.24 12.72
CA GLY A 126 18.72 14.06 13.38
C GLY A 126 18.73 13.02 14.52
N GLY A 127 17.62 12.33 14.78
CA GLY A 127 17.57 11.13 15.62
C GLY A 127 17.75 11.35 17.12
N ARG A 128 17.89 12.60 17.58
CA ARG A 128 17.94 12.96 19.00
C ARG A 128 16.56 13.45 19.45
N GLY A 129 15.84 12.58 20.15
CA GLY A 129 14.50 12.86 20.66
C GLY A 129 13.38 12.41 19.73
N GLY A 130 12.15 12.69 20.15
CA GLY A 130 10.93 12.24 19.48
C GLY A 130 9.88 11.75 20.48
N CYS A 131 8.93 11.02 19.96
CA CYS A 131 7.73 10.57 20.65
C CYS A 131 7.77 9.04 20.76
N ARG A 132 7.53 8.46 21.93
CA ARG A 132 7.37 7.01 22.12
C ARG A 132 6.15 6.74 22.98
#